data_AF-A0A7Y2VDZ8-F1
#
_entry.id   AF-A0A7Y2VDZ8-F1
#
_cell.length_a   1.000
_cell.length_b   1.000
_cell.length_c   1.000
_cell.angle_alpha   90.00
_cell.angle_beta   90.00
_cell.angle_gamma   90.00
#
_symmetry.space_group_name_H-M   'P 1'
#
loop_
_entity.id
_entity.type
_entity.pdbx_description
1 polymer ?
#
loop_
_entity_poly.entity_id
_entity_poly.type
_entity_poly.pdbx_seq_one_letter_code
_entity_poly.pdbx_strand_id
1 'polypeptide(L)'
;RETIKRRRRNVSLSEAVVNIYKAPYTSSRQDAVKLYKARKSTDYSKLDTIALKLQGGPFNALFVDIMKYPDFIFTPESIDDYVFSFDRSTTINDKLIYVINFKQRENILEPMYQGKLYIEADKKILTSAIYSLNITNRGMASRMFVRKKPRNARVYPTQVAYRVDYLEKNGRWYYGYSNALLEFKINWDKKLFNSVYSMTCEMAVTDWEKNETGNIPKSRDRLKTSIILTDEALGFSDPDFWGDYNIIEPEKSIENAIKKIQRQLKRVKSDSGTSKP
;
A
#
# COMPACT_ATOMS: atom_id res chain seq x y z
N ARG A 1 -5.42 -3.67 4.35
CA ARG A 1 -5.28 -3.46 5.81
C ARG A 1 -4.60 -2.13 6.03
N GLU A 2 -5.11 -1.32 6.95
CA GLU A 2 -4.49 -0.09 7.41
C GLU A 2 -4.24 -0.18 8.92
N THR A 3 -3.11 0.30 9.38
CA THR A 3 -2.77 0.31 10.81
C THR A 3 -2.15 1.64 11.18
N ILE A 4 -2.52 2.15 12.35
CA ILE A 4 -1.94 3.34 12.95
C ILE A 4 -1.37 2.92 14.31
N LYS A 5 -0.09 3.22 14.53
CA LYS A 5 0.62 3.00 15.79
C LYS A 5 1.14 4.32 16.34
N ARG A 6 1.08 4.49 17.66
CA ARG A 6 1.81 5.53 18.40
C ARG A 6 3.00 4.86 19.06
N ARG A 7 4.21 5.14 18.57
CA ARG A 7 5.42 4.36 18.91
C ARG A 7 5.15 2.86 18.68
N ARG A 8 5.17 2.04 19.73
CA ARG A 8 4.91 0.59 19.66
C ARG A 8 3.45 0.20 19.91
N ARG A 9 2.57 1.15 20.27
CA ARG A 9 1.18 0.84 20.67
C ARG A 9 0.24 0.98 19.48
N ASN A 10 -0.57 -0.05 19.22
CA ASN A 10 -1.64 -0.01 18.22
C ASN A 10 -2.73 0.97 18.68
N VAL A 11 -3.12 1.87 17.77
CA VAL A 11 -4.16 2.89 17.98
C VAL A 11 -5.39 2.55 17.14
N SER A 12 -5.17 2.20 15.88
CA SER A 12 -6.24 1.85 14.96
C SER A 12 -5.80 0.76 14.00
N LEU A 13 -6.73 -0.13 13.69
CA LEU A 13 -6.63 -1.16 12.67
C LEU A 13 -7.91 -1.11 11.84
N SER A 14 -7.77 -1.02 10.52
CA SER A 14 -8.87 -1.15 9.57
C SER A 14 -8.54 -2.22 8.55
N GLU A 15 -9.50 -3.09 8.29
CA GLU A 15 -9.38 -4.16 7.30
C GLU A 15 -10.57 -4.11 6.37
N ALA A 16 -10.32 -4.36 5.09
CA ALA A 16 -11.34 -4.33 4.06
C ALA A 16 -11.01 -5.34 2.97
N VAL A 17 -12.06 -5.98 2.47
CA VAL A 17 -12.08 -6.68 1.19
C VAL A 17 -12.73 -5.72 0.20
N VAL A 18 -12.08 -5.52 -0.94
CA VAL A 18 -12.52 -4.57 -1.96
C VAL A 18 -12.44 -5.22 -3.34
N ASN A 19 -13.36 -4.82 -4.21
CA ASN A 19 -13.29 -5.15 -5.63
C ASN A 19 -12.65 -3.97 -6.37
N ILE A 20 -11.57 -4.25 -7.11
CA ILE A 20 -10.82 -3.25 -7.86
C ILE A 20 -11.09 -3.45 -9.34
N TYR A 21 -11.75 -2.47 -9.95
CA TYR A 21 -12.03 -2.43 -11.37
C TYR A 21 -10.89 -1.69 -12.05
N LYS A 22 -9.85 -2.44 -12.45
CA LYS A 22 -8.66 -1.90 -13.09
C LYS A 22 -9.00 -1.32 -14.47
N ALA A 23 -8.59 -0.09 -14.72
CA ALA A 23 -8.54 0.44 -16.07
C ALA A 23 -7.28 -0.06 -16.80
N PRO A 24 -7.30 -0.19 -18.15
CA PRO A 24 -6.09 -0.52 -18.90
C PRO A 24 -4.93 0.44 -18.56
N TYR A 25 -3.69 -0.08 -18.57
CA TYR A 25 -2.50 0.75 -18.32
C TYR A 25 -2.26 1.79 -19.41
N THR A 26 -2.79 1.57 -20.61
CA THR A 26 -2.76 2.53 -21.72
C THR A 26 -3.82 3.64 -21.61
N SER A 27 -4.65 3.63 -20.57
CA SER A 27 -5.72 4.60 -20.36
C SER A 27 -5.42 5.51 -19.18
N SER A 28 -5.73 6.81 -19.33
CA SER A 28 -5.71 7.80 -18.25
C SER A 28 -6.85 7.63 -17.23
N ARG A 29 -7.80 6.72 -17.46
CA ARG A 29 -8.88 6.45 -16.51
C ARG A 29 -8.31 5.88 -15.21
N GLN A 30 -8.77 6.41 -14.08
CA GLN A 30 -8.44 5.89 -12.76
C GLN A 30 -9.17 4.57 -12.50
N ASP A 31 -8.57 3.73 -11.65
CA ASP A 31 -9.22 2.52 -11.18
C ASP A 31 -10.42 2.86 -10.30
N ALA A 32 -11.50 2.07 -10.40
CA ALA A 32 -12.62 2.19 -9.49
C ALA A 32 -12.53 1.12 -8.40
N VAL A 33 -12.83 1.51 -7.16
CA VAL A 33 -12.82 0.60 -6.02
C VAL A 33 -14.22 0.54 -5.43
N LYS A 34 -14.73 -0.66 -5.18
CA LYS A 34 -15.98 -0.91 -4.47
C LYS A 34 -15.68 -1.68 -3.20
N LEU A 35 -16.21 -1.21 -2.07
CA LEU A 35 -16.11 -1.92 -0.80
C LEU A 35 -16.98 -3.19 -0.86
N TYR A 36 -16.40 -4.33 -0.49
CA TYR A 36 -17.14 -5.58 -0.34
C TYR A 36 -17.51 -5.82 1.13
N LYS A 37 -16.50 -5.86 2.00
CA LYS A 37 -16.65 -5.99 3.46
C LYS A 37 -15.56 -5.21 4.16
N ALA A 38 -15.81 -4.74 5.38
CA ALA A 38 -14.76 -4.12 6.20
C ALA A 38 -14.98 -4.32 7.69
N ARG A 39 -13.89 -4.27 8.46
CA ARG A 39 -13.92 -4.24 9.92
C ARG A 39 -12.92 -3.24 10.46
N LYS A 40 -13.20 -2.71 11.65
CA LYS A 40 -12.30 -1.80 12.35
C LYS A 40 -12.17 -2.18 13.81
N SER A 41 -10.97 -2.03 14.33
CA SER A 41 -10.70 -2.02 15.77
C SER A 41 -9.94 -0.72 16.05
N THR A 42 -10.56 0.20 16.79
CA THR A 42 -9.93 1.46 17.15
C THR A 42 -10.08 1.68 18.64
N ASP A 43 -8.97 1.94 19.30
CA ASP A 43 -8.94 2.23 20.72
C ASP A 43 -8.68 3.73 20.91
N TYR A 44 -9.77 4.50 20.94
CA TYR A 44 -9.71 5.95 21.12
C TYR A 44 -9.26 6.37 22.52
N SER A 45 -9.35 5.49 23.53
CA SER A 45 -8.88 5.79 24.90
C SER A 45 -7.36 6.00 24.96
N LYS A 46 -6.62 5.51 23.96
CA LYS A 46 -5.16 5.61 23.86
C LYS A 46 -4.66 6.87 23.11
N LEU A 47 -5.58 7.74 22.69
CA LEU A 47 -5.30 8.96 21.92
C LEU A 47 -5.45 10.23 22.79
N ASP A 48 -4.59 10.43 23.78
CA ASP A 48 -4.68 11.54 24.75
C ASP A 48 -4.72 12.98 24.17
N THR A 49 -4.56 13.22 22.86
CA THR A 49 -4.43 14.61 22.33
C THR A 49 -4.82 14.80 20.86
N ILE A 50 -4.79 13.77 20.01
CA ILE A 50 -5.17 13.91 18.59
C ILE A 50 -5.67 12.57 18.02
N ALA A 51 -6.76 12.61 17.27
CA ALA A 51 -7.17 11.51 16.42
C ALA A 51 -6.40 11.58 15.09
N LEU A 52 -5.38 10.72 14.94
CA LEU A 52 -4.69 10.57 13.66
C LEU A 52 -5.57 9.76 12.71
N LYS A 53 -5.73 10.24 11.48
CA LYS A 53 -6.54 9.58 10.44
C LYS A 53 -5.73 9.47 9.16
N LEU A 54 -5.88 8.35 8.47
CA LEU A 54 -5.33 8.14 7.13
C LEU A 54 -6.43 8.43 6.10
N GLN A 55 -6.21 9.45 5.29
CA GLN A 55 -7.05 9.70 4.11
C GLN A 55 -6.55 8.83 2.95
N GLY A 56 -7.45 8.28 2.15
CA GLY A 56 -7.12 7.46 0.98
C GLY A 56 -7.68 6.04 1.07
N GLY A 57 -7.68 5.43 2.26
CA GLY A 57 -8.07 4.03 2.43
C GLY A 57 -7.32 3.11 1.45
N PRO A 58 -8.01 2.21 0.73
CA PRO A 58 -7.35 1.29 -0.21
C PRO A 58 -6.58 2.02 -1.33
N PHE A 59 -6.91 3.27 -1.65
CA PHE A 59 -6.18 4.02 -2.67
C PHE A 59 -4.73 4.31 -2.29
N ASN A 60 -4.39 4.38 -0.99
CA ASN A 60 -3.00 4.58 -0.55
C ASN A 60 -2.06 3.43 -0.95
N ALA A 61 -2.60 2.22 -1.06
CA ALA A 61 -1.87 1.05 -1.53
C ALA A 61 -2.06 0.84 -3.05
N LEU A 62 -3.20 1.24 -3.61
CA LEU A 62 -3.43 1.11 -5.06
C LEU A 62 -2.60 2.10 -5.90
N PHE A 63 -2.41 3.33 -5.42
CA PHE A 63 -1.62 4.36 -6.12
C PHE A 63 -0.11 4.10 -6.09
N VAL A 64 0.34 3.08 -5.36
CA VAL A 64 1.72 2.58 -5.37
C VAL A 64 2.00 1.71 -6.61
N ASP A 65 0.97 1.34 -7.38
CA ASP A 65 1.10 0.68 -8.68
C ASP A 65 1.73 1.63 -9.72
N ILE A 66 3.07 1.64 -9.80
CA ILE A 66 3.86 2.51 -10.70
C ILE A 66 3.49 2.30 -12.17
N MET A 67 3.16 1.06 -12.57
CA MET A 67 2.75 0.79 -13.94
C MET A 67 1.42 1.44 -14.32
N LYS A 68 0.54 1.68 -13.33
CA LYS A 68 -0.74 2.37 -13.55
C LYS A 68 -0.66 3.87 -13.25
N TYR A 69 0.14 4.26 -12.26
CA TYR A 69 0.26 5.63 -11.76
C TYR A 69 1.73 6.11 -11.75
N PRO A 70 2.42 6.09 -12.91
CA PRO A 70 3.84 6.45 -12.98
C PRO A 70 4.08 7.89 -12.54
N ASP A 71 3.14 8.80 -12.85
CA ASP A 71 3.22 10.24 -12.58
C ASP A 71 3.33 10.58 -11.08
N PHE A 72 3.03 9.65 -10.17
CA PHE A 72 3.28 9.86 -8.74
C PHE A 72 4.76 9.78 -8.37
N ILE A 73 5.63 9.32 -9.27
CA ILE A 73 7.07 9.13 -9.03
C ILE A 73 7.89 9.75 -10.14
N PHE A 74 7.54 9.42 -11.39
CA PHE A 74 8.24 9.83 -12.61
C PHE A 74 7.22 10.47 -13.54
N THR A 75 7.38 11.77 -13.77
CA THR A 75 6.70 12.47 -14.87
C THR A 75 7.69 12.65 -16.02
N PRO A 76 7.23 12.90 -17.26
CA PRO A 76 8.11 13.21 -18.38
C PRO A 76 9.08 14.36 -18.08
N GLU A 77 8.67 15.33 -17.26
CA GLU A 77 9.48 16.49 -16.88
C GLU A 77 10.44 16.20 -15.72
N SER A 78 10.07 15.32 -14.79
CA SER A 78 10.88 15.04 -13.59
C SER A 78 11.81 13.84 -13.75
N ILE A 79 11.67 13.04 -14.80
CA ILE A 79 12.53 11.86 -15.00
C ILE A 79 14.00 12.22 -15.16
N ASP A 80 14.30 13.37 -15.76
CA ASP A 80 15.65 13.87 -15.99
C ASP A 80 16.33 14.38 -14.71
N ASP A 81 15.55 14.67 -13.66
CA ASP A 81 16.05 15.05 -12.34
C ASP A 81 16.62 13.85 -11.55
N TYR A 82 16.45 12.63 -12.07
CA TYR A 82 16.98 11.41 -11.47
C TYR A 82 18.30 10.98 -12.12
N VAL A 83 19.13 10.33 -11.31
CA VAL A 83 20.27 9.52 -11.75
C VAL A 83 19.91 8.05 -11.59
N PHE A 84 20.04 7.30 -12.68
CA PHE A 84 19.86 5.85 -12.70
C PHE A 84 21.22 5.14 -12.71
N SER A 85 21.33 4.04 -11.99
CA SER A 85 22.54 3.21 -11.99
C SER A 85 22.21 1.74 -11.82
N PHE A 86 22.98 0.87 -12.46
CA PHE A 86 22.88 -0.57 -12.23
C PHE A 86 23.47 -0.92 -10.85
N ASP A 87 22.70 -1.68 -10.07
CA ASP A 87 23.17 -2.40 -8.91
C ASP A 87 23.53 -3.84 -9.31
N ARG A 88 24.03 -4.63 -8.36
CA ARG A 88 24.22 -6.06 -8.52
C ARG A 88 22.88 -6.74 -8.86
N SER A 89 22.84 -7.39 -10.02
CA SER A 89 21.75 -8.27 -10.43
C SER A 89 21.55 -9.40 -9.41
N THR A 90 20.33 -9.89 -9.31
CA THR A 90 19.96 -11.01 -8.44
C THR A 90 19.18 -12.05 -9.22
N THR A 91 18.98 -13.23 -8.63
CA THR A 91 18.14 -14.28 -9.21
C THR A 91 16.93 -14.48 -8.32
N ILE A 92 15.73 -14.40 -8.90
CA ILE A 92 14.47 -14.65 -8.20
C ILE A 92 13.67 -15.64 -9.04
N ASN A 93 13.31 -16.79 -8.45
CA ASN A 93 12.58 -17.87 -9.14
C ASN A 93 13.24 -18.27 -10.47
N ASP A 94 14.56 -18.50 -10.44
CA ASP A 94 15.39 -18.88 -11.60
C ASP A 94 15.41 -17.87 -12.76
N LYS A 95 14.94 -16.64 -12.54
CA LYS A 95 15.01 -15.54 -13.50
C LYS A 95 16.07 -14.53 -13.07
N LEU A 96 16.87 -14.07 -14.03
CA LEU A 96 17.82 -12.97 -13.83
C LEU A 96 17.06 -11.66 -13.66
N ILE A 97 17.33 -10.96 -12.56
CA ILE A 97 16.70 -9.69 -12.21
C ILE A 97 17.78 -8.61 -12.21
N TYR A 98 17.64 -7.66 -13.12
CA TYR A 98 18.36 -6.39 -13.08
C TYR A 98 17.81 -5.52 -11.97
N VAL A 99 18.71 -4.96 -11.18
CA VAL A 99 18.37 -4.03 -10.11
C VAL A 99 18.85 -2.65 -10.53
N ILE A 100 17.91 -1.74 -10.77
CA ILE A 100 18.20 -0.37 -11.17
C ILE A 100 17.92 0.55 -9.99
N ASN A 101 18.97 1.19 -9.48
CA ASN A 101 18.85 2.25 -8.50
C ASN A 101 18.41 3.54 -9.19
N PHE A 102 17.55 4.31 -8.54
CA PHE A 102 17.25 5.68 -8.91
C PHE A 102 17.31 6.60 -7.69
N LYS A 103 17.84 7.81 -7.86
CA LYS A 103 17.89 8.84 -6.83
C LYS A 103 17.90 10.22 -7.48
N GLN A 104 17.38 11.23 -6.80
CA GLN A 104 17.45 12.61 -7.30
C GLN A 104 18.91 13.08 -7.46
N ARG A 105 19.16 13.97 -8.42
CA ARG A 105 20.43 14.67 -8.57
C ARG A 105 20.69 15.58 -7.37
N GLU A 106 21.96 15.83 -7.08
CA GLU A 106 22.40 16.57 -5.88
C GLU A 106 21.96 18.04 -5.87
N ASN A 107 21.77 18.64 -7.05
CA ASN A 107 21.32 20.02 -7.20
C ASN A 107 19.80 20.19 -7.02
N ILE A 108 19.04 19.10 -6.90
CA ILE A 108 17.60 19.14 -6.69
C ILE A 108 17.32 19.20 -5.19
N LEU A 109 16.65 20.27 -4.75
CA LEU A 109 16.39 20.52 -3.32
C LEU A 109 15.03 19.99 -2.89
N GLU A 110 14.10 19.89 -3.84
CA GLU A 110 12.79 19.29 -3.70
C GLU A 110 12.92 17.84 -3.19
N PRO A 111 12.11 17.40 -2.22
CA PRO A 111 12.03 15.99 -1.86
C PRO A 111 11.50 15.18 -3.03
N MET A 112 12.32 14.29 -3.58
CA MET A 112 11.91 13.32 -4.62
C MET A 112 12.08 11.89 -4.11
N TYR A 113 11.63 10.91 -4.89
CA TYR A 113 11.76 9.51 -4.52
C TYR A 113 13.17 8.98 -4.77
N GLN A 114 13.52 7.90 -4.10
CA GLN A 114 14.74 7.14 -4.37
C GLN A 114 14.49 5.68 -4.04
N GLY A 115 15.13 4.78 -4.77
CA GLY A 115 14.87 3.37 -4.57
C GLY A 115 15.46 2.47 -5.63
N LYS A 116 14.86 1.29 -5.74
CA LYS A 116 15.26 0.20 -6.61
C LYS A 116 14.09 -0.30 -7.43
N LEU A 117 14.32 -0.44 -8.73
CA LEU A 117 13.44 -1.13 -9.66
C LEU A 117 14.03 -2.51 -9.94
N TYR A 118 13.20 -3.55 -9.81
CA TYR A 118 13.58 -4.94 -10.05
C TYR A 118 12.98 -5.38 -11.38
N ILE A 119 13.83 -5.54 -12.39
CA ILE A 119 13.44 -5.77 -13.78
C ILE A 119 13.93 -7.16 -14.20
N GLU A 120 13.00 -8.02 -14.60
CA GLU A 120 13.34 -9.31 -15.21
C GLU A 120 14.06 -9.06 -16.54
N ALA A 121 15.25 -9.65 -16.69
CA ALA A 121 16.21 -9.29 -17.72
C ALA A 121 15.76 -9.63 -19.14
N ASP A 122 15.15 -10.80 -19.34
CA ASP A 122 14.84 -11.33 -20.67
C ASP A 122 13.67 -10.57 -21.31
N LYS A 123 12.59 -10.39 -20.55
CA LYS A 123 11.36 -9.75 -21.03
C LYS A 123 11.28 -8.27 -20.66
N LYS A 124 12.24 -7.75 -19.89
CA LYS A 124 12.30 -6.35 -19.41
C LYS A 124 11.07 -5.96 -18.61
N ILE A 125 10.66 -6.83 -17.70
CA ILE A 125 9.42 -6.67 -16.95
C ILE A 125 9.72 -6.18 -15.55
N LEU A 126 9.08 -5.08 -15.15
CA LEU A 126 9.12 -4.62 -13.76
C LEU A 126 8.39 -5.65 -12.87
N THR A 127 9.16 -6.35 -12.02
CA THR A 127 8.66 -7.38 -11.10
C THR A 127 8.38 -6.81 -9.71
N SER A 128 9.16 -5.82 -9.29
CA SER A 128 8.98 -5.12 -8.02
C SER A 128 9.59 -3.73 -8.10
N ALA A 129 9.10 -2.82 -7.27
CA ALA A 129 9.76 -1.57 -6.98
C ALA A 129 9.69 -1.28 -5.49
N ILE A 130 10.84 -0.90 -4.92
CA ILE A 130 10.99 -0.54 -3.51
C ILE A 130 11.60 0.84 -3.46
N TYR A 131 10.89 1.81 -2.89
CA TYR A 131 11.32 3.20 -2.93
C TYR A 131 10.86 3.97 -1.70
N SER A 132 11.49 5.12 -1.48
CA SER A 132 11.22 5.98 -0.35
C SER A 132 11.39 7.44 -0.75
N LEU A 133 10.75 8.34 -0.03
CA LEU A 133 10.98 9.76 -0.23
C LEU A 133 12.32 10.17 0.39
N ASN A 134 13.17 10.83 -0.39
CA ASN A 134 14.34 11.50 0.13
C ASN A 134 13.93 12.81 0.80
N ILE A 135 13.85 12.82 2.13
CA ILE A 135 13.36 13.97 2.91
C ILE A 135 14.49 15.00 3.12
N THR A 136 14.86 15.70 2.04
CA THR A 136 15.84 16.79 2.05
C THR A 136 15.28 18.05 2.72
N ASN A 137 13.99 18.33 2.49
CA ASN A 137 13.28 19.47 3.06
C ASN A 137 12.00 19.02 3.78
N ARG A 138 12.04 19.01 5.13
CA ARG A 138 10.91 18.58 5.98
C ARG A 138 9.67 19.45 5.82
N GLY A 139 9.82 20.73 5.46
CA GLY A 139 8.70 21.64 5.24
C GLY A 139 7.94 21.30 3.95
N MET A 140 8.68 21.03 2.87
CA MET A 140 8.10 20.55 1.61
C MET A 140 7.46 19.18 1.77
N ALA A 141 8.18 18.23 2.38
CA ALA A 141 7.65 16.91 2.63
C ALA A 141 6.39 16.96 3.52
N SER A 142 6.35 17.81 4.54
CA SER A 142 5.14 18.01 5.36
C SER A 142 3.94 18.44 4.50
N ARG A 143 4.12 19.34 3.51
CA ARG A 143 3.04 19.75 2.60
C ARG A 143 2.54 18.63 1.69
N MET A 144 3.39 17.66 1.35
CA MET A 144 3.02 16.51 0.51
C MET A 144 2.09 15.54 1.25
N PHE A 145 2.31 15.28 2.55
CA PHE A 145 1.61 14.21 3.28
C PHE A 145 0.66 14.71 4.39
N VAL A 146 0.75 15.97 4.81
CA VAL A 146 -0.08 16.52 5.90
C VAL A 146 -1.20 17.38 5.33
N ARG A 147 -2.40 16.80 5.21
CA ARG A 147 -3.60 17.51 4.75
C ARG A 147 -4.13 18.53 5.76
N LYS A 148 -4.18 18.16 7.05
CA LYS A 148 -4.70 18.99 8.13
C LYS A 148 -3.96 18.69 9.43
N LYS A 149 -3.67 19.73 10.21
CA LYS A 149 -3.06 19.64 11.54
C LYS A 149 -3.59 20.73 12.49
N PRO A 150 -3.55 20.51 13.81
CA PRO A 150 -3.79 21.57 14.79
C PRO A 150 -2.81 22.74 14.62
N ARG A 151 -3.25 23.95 15.01
CA ARG A 151 -2.42 25.16 14.92
C ARG A 151 -1.15 25.06 15.79
N ASN A 152 -1.27 24.50 16.98
CA ASN A 152 -0.20 24.33 17.97
C ASN A 152 0.64 23.04 17.80
N ALA A 153 0.53 22.39 16.63
CA ALA A 153 1.26 21.18 16.30
C ALA A 153 2.10 21.37 15.04
N ARG A 154 3.35 20.95 15.09
CA ARG A 154 4.23 20.81 13.92
C ARG A 154 4.38 19.33 13.60
N VAL A 155 4.03 18.95 12.37
CA VAL A 155 4.01 17.56 11.91
C VAL A 155 5.02 17.42 10.78
N TYR A 156 5.96 16.51 10.92
CA TYR A 156 7.00 16.25 9.92
C TYR A 156 7.05 14.75 9.60
N PRO A 157 7.07 14.35 8.32
CA PRO A 157 7.39 12.98 7.98
C PRO A 157 8.85 12.71 8.36
N THR A 158 9.09 11.54 8.96
CA THR A 158 10.43 11.01 9.27
C THR A 158 10.78 9.86 8.33
N GLN A 159 9.78 9.16 7.81
CA GLN A 159 9.96 8.11 6.82
C GLN A 159 8.71 8.02 5.94
N VAL A 160 8.92 7.89 4.63
CA VAL A 160 7.87 7.55 3.68
C VAL A 160 8.45 6.51 2.74
N ALA A 161 7.93 5.28 2.80
CA ALA A 161 8.47 4.14 2.07
C ALA A 161 7.34 3.33 1.43
N TYR A 162 7.64 2.76 0.28
CA TYR A 162 6.69 2.07 -0.58
C TYR A 162 7.31 0.80 -1.15
N ARG A 163 6.47 -0.19 -1.38
CA ARG A 163 6.77 -1.39 -2.16
C ARG A 163 5.57 -1.74 -3.03
N VAL A 164 5.82 -2.11 -4.27
CA VAL A 164 4.86 -2.79 -5.15
C VAL A 164 5.49 -4.04 -5.71
N ASP A 165 4.72 -5.12 -5.81
CA ASP A 165 5.11 -6.32 -6.53
C ASP A 165 4.07 -6.70 -7.58
N TYR A 166 4.57 -7.20 -8.70
CA TYR A 166 3.78 -7.65 -9.84
C TYR A 166 3.83 -9.17 -9.96
N LEU A 167 2.67 -9.79 -10.18
CA LEU A 167 2.52 -11.22 -10.31
C LEU A 167 2.20 -11.60 -11.75
N GLU A 168 2.82 -12.67 -12.21
CA GLU A 168 2.54 -13.25 -13.52
C GLU A 168 1.26 -14.10 -13.48
N LYS A 169 0.35 -13.88 -14.43
CA LYS A 169 -0.81 -14.73 -14.70
C LYS A 169 -1.00 -14.84 -16.21
N ASN A 170 -0.95 -16.06 -16.74
CA ASN A 170 -1.12 -16.35 -18.18
C ASN A 170 -0.16 -15.53 -19.09
N GLY A 171 1.11 -15.43 -18.70
CA GLY A 171 2.12 -14.70 -19.47
C GLY A 171 1.97 -13.17 -19.47
N ARG A 172 1.17 -12.61 -18.57
CA ARG A 172 1.01 -11.17 -18.34
C ARG A 172 1.21 -10.84 -16.87
N TRP A 173 1.67 -9.62 -16.59
CA TRP A 173 1.99 -9.17 -15.23
C TRP A 173 0.96 -8.16 -14.74
N TYR A 174 0.54 -8.36 -13.49
CA TYR A 174 -0.51 -7.59 -12.86
C TYR A 174 -0.08 -7.16 -11.47
N TYR A 175 -0.58 -6.01 -11.03
CA TYR A 175 -0.45 -5.58 -9.64
C TYR A 175 -0.90 -6.72 -8.70
N GLY A 176 -0.02 -7.16 -7.81
CA GLY A 176 -0.28 -8.28 -6.92
C GLY A 176 -0.20 -7.91 -5.44
N TYR A 177 0.73 -7.03 -5.10
CA TYR A 177 0.96 -6.61 -3.72
C TYR A 177 1.42 -5.17 -3.66
N SER A 178 1.07 -4.47 -2.58
CA SER A 178 1.75 -3.25 -2.20
C SER A 178 1.75 -2.99 -0.70
N ASN A 179 2.72 -2.21 -0.30
CA ASN A 179 2.86 -1.68 1.04
C ASN A 179 3.25 -0.20 0.99
N ALA A 180 2.63 0.59 1.85
CA ALA A 180 3.01 1.96 2.14
C ALA A 180 3.25 2.10 3.64
N LEU A 181 4.40 2.66 4.02
CA LEU A 181 4.80 2.99 5.38
C LEU A 181 5.02 4.50 5.47
N LEU A 182 4.28 5.16 6.36
CA LEU A 182 4.46 6.57 6.66
C LEU A 182 4.74 6.73 8.15
N GLU A 183 5.83 7.40 8.49
CA GLU A 183 6.16 7.75 9.86
C GLU A 183 6.18 9.27 10.02
N PHE A 184 5.55 9.76 11.08
CA PHE A 184 5.45 11.17 11.41
C PHE A 184 5.91 11.46 12.82
N LYS A 185 6.60 12.58 12.97
CA LYS A 185 6.92 13.21 14.25
C LYS A 185 6.03 14.43 14.46
N ILE A 186 5.35 14.45 15.60
CA ILE A 186 4.49 15.56 16.03
C ILE A 186 5.12 16.27 17.23
N ASN A 187 5.48 17.53 17.04
CA ASN A 187 5.98 18.42 18.08
C ASN A 187 4.86 19.39 18.49
N TRP A 188 4.54 19.44 19.77
CA TRP A 188 3.53 20.36 20.33
C TRP A 188 4.22 21.51 21.03
N ASP A 189 3.71 22.73 20.86
CA ASP A 189 4.37 23.94 21.38
C ASP A 189 4.59 23.96 22.90
N LYS A 190 3.83 23.16 23.67
CA LYS A 190 3.88 23.07 25.13
C LYS A 190 4.18 21.67 25.67
N LYS A 191 4.73 20.77 24.85
CA LYS A 191 5.16 19.43 25.33
C LYS A 191 6.66 19.24 25.08
N LEU A 192 7.38 18.82 26.13
CA LEU A 192 8.81 18.51 26.08
C LEU A 192 9.12 17.30 25.19
N PHE A 193 8.17 16.36 25.09
CA PHE A 193 8.34 15.15 24.28
C PHE A 193 7.46 15.17 23.04
N ASN A 194 8.06 14.78 21.93
CA ASN A 194 7.38 14.54 20.68
C ASN A 194 6.61 13.21 20.68
N SER A 195 5.57 13.15 19.86
CA SER A 195 4.85 11.92 19.55
C SER A 195 5.29 11.41 18.18
N VAL A 196 5.62 10.12 18.10
CA VAL A 196 5.92 9.43 16.84
C VAL A 196 4.76 8.53 16.49
N TYR A 197 4.27 8.65 15.26
CA TYR A 197 3.20 7.84 14.71
C TYR A 197 3.68 7.12 13.46
N SER A 198 3.34 5.84 13.35
CA SER A 198 3.58 5.04 12.16
C SER A 198 2.24 4.60 11.59
N MET A 199 2.10 4.73 10.28
CA MET A 199 0.92 4.38 9.52
C MET A 199 1.35 3.40 8.44
N THR A 200 0.68 2.25 8.36
CA THR A 200 0.95 1.25 7.33
C THR A 200 -0.32 0.96 6.56
N CYS A 201 -0.25 1.01 5.23
CA CYS A 201 -1.30 0.51 4.34
C CYS A 201 -0.74 -0.66 3.55
N GLU A 202 -1.43 -1.79 3.58
CA GLU A 202 -1.02 -3.02 2.89
C GLU A 202 -2.20 -3.55 2.08
N MET A 203 -1.94 -3.97 0.84
CA MET A 203 -2.93 -4.60 -0.03
C MET A 203 -2.31 -5.78 -0.74
N ALA A 204 -3.06 -6.88 -0.79
CA ALA A 204 -2.71 -8.06 -1.57
C ALA A 204 -3.90 -8.46 -2.42
N VAL A 205 -3.66 -8.76 -3.69
CA VAL A 205 -4.67 -9.28 -4.62
C VAL A 205 -4.86 -10.77 -4.35
N THR A 206 -6.06 -11.15 -3.93
CA THR A 206 -6.42 -12.53 -3.62
C THR A 206 -6.95 -13.29 -4.82
N ASP A 207 -7.65 -12.58 -5.71
CA ASP A 207 -8.22 -13.14 -6.93
C ASP A 207 -8.21 -12.10 -8.05
N TRP A 208 -8.21 -12.59 -9.29
CA TRP A 208 -8.21 -11.79 -10.51
C TRP A 208 -9.03 -12.48 -11.59
N GLU A 209 -9.96 -11.75 -12.18
CA GLU A 209 -10.77 -12.19 -13.31
C GLU A 209 -10.79 -11.14 -14.43
N LYS A 210 -11.06 -11.59 -15.66
CA LYS A 210 -11.26 -10.68 -16.78
C LYS A 210 -12.66 -10.09 -16.70
N ASN A 211 -12.76 -8.77 -16.84
CA ASN A 211 -14.04 -8.09 -16.95
C ASN A 211 -14.52 -8.05 -18.40
N GLU A 212 -15.03 -9.18 -18.90
CA GLU A 212 -15.46 -9.33 -20.32
C GLU A 212 -16.64 -8.42 -20.68
N THR A 213 -17.50 -8.12 -19.71
CA THR A 213 -18.69 -7.28 -19.89
C THR A 213 -18.39 -5.78 -19.78
N GLY A 214 -17.18 -5.40 -19.36
CA GLY A 214 -16.82 -4.00 -19.12
C GLY A 214 -17.59 -3.35 -17.96
N ASN A 215 -18.21 -4.15 -17.10
CA ASN A 215 -19.03 -3.66 -15.99
C ASN A 215 -18.18 -2.87 -14.99
N ILE A 216 -18.59 -1.64 -14.71
CA ILE A 216 -17.99 -0.80 -13.67
C ILE A 216 -19.08 -0.39 -12.67
N PRO A 217 -18.75 -0.29 -11.37
CA PRO A 217 -19.72 0.11 -10.35
C PRO A 217 -20.24 1.53 -10.65
N LYS A 218 -21.49 1.84 -10.28
CA LYS A 218 -22.04 3.20 -10.40
C LYS A 218 -21.26 4.14 -9.48
N SER A 219 -21.22 5.43 -9.81
CA SER A 219 -20.43 6.41 -9.02
C SER A 219 -20.78 6.44 -7.52
N ARG A 220 -22.04 6.17 -7.17
CA ARG A 220 -22.51 6.12 -5.77
C ARG A 220 -22.00 4.90 -5.00
N ASP A 221 -21.65 3.83 -5.70
CA ASP A 221 -21.15 2.57 -5.12
C ASP A 221 -19.61 2.53 -5.09
N ARG A 222 -18.95 3.55 -5.66
CA ARG A 222 -17.49 3.69 -5.68
C ARG A 222 -17.01 4.35 -4.40
N LEU A 223 -15.94 3.81 -3.84
CA LEU A 223 -15.17 4.50 -2.81
C LEU A 223 -14.55 5.75 -3.39
N LYS A 224 -14.60 6.84 -2.62
CA LYS A 224 -13.90 8.08 -2.94
C LYS A 224 -12.42 7.93 -2.60
N THR A 225 -11.54 8.54 -3.38
CA THR A 225 -10.09 8.64 -3.06
C THR A 225 -9.84 9.41 -1.77
N SER A 226 -10.81 10.20 -1.31
CA SER A 226 -10.75 10.95 -0.05
C SER A 226 -11.26 10.19 1.17
N ILE A 227 -11.60 8.91 1.04
CA ILE A 227 -12.17 8.07 2.12
C ILE A 227 -11.24 7.99 3.33
N ILE A 228 -11.83 7.89 4.52
CA ILE A 228 -11.14 7.54 5.76
C ILE A 228 -11.80 6.26 6.28
N LEU A 229 -11.12 5.12 6.18
CA LEU A 229 -11.71 3.81 6.48
C LEU A 229 -12.22 3.70 7.92
N THR A 230 -11.59 4.40 8.87
CA THR A 230 -12.02 4.39 10.27
C THR A 230 -13.35 5.10 10.51
N ASP A 231 -13.72 6.04 9.63
CA ASP A 231 -14.89 6.90 9.77
C ASP A 231 -16.12 6.33 9.02
N GLU A 232 -15.93 5.39 8.10
CA GLU A 232 -17.03 4.78 7.36
C GLU A 232 -17.92 3.91 8.28
N ALA A 233 -19.23 4.01 8.05
CA ALA A 233 -20.27 3.33 8.83
C ALA A 233 -20.86 2.10 8.12
N LEU A 234 -20.69 1.98 6.80
CA LEU A 234 -21.34 0.94 5.98
C LEU A 234 -20.47 -0.33 5.88
N GLY A 235 -21.04 -1.47 6.26
CA GLY A 235 -20.41 -2.80 6.14
C GLY A 235 -19.54 -3.22 7.33
N PHE A 236 -19.60 -2.48 8.45
CA PHE A 236 -18.75 -2.66 9.63
C PHE A 236 -19.54 -3.23 10.81
N SER A 237 -19.78 -4.53 10.83
CA SER A 237 -20.23 -5.22 12.04
C SER A 237 -20.13 -6.74 11.95
N ASP A 238 -19.46 -7.30 10.94
CA ASP A 238 -19.40 -8.75 10.76
C ASP A 238 -18.39 -9.36 11.76
N PRO A 239 -18.84 -10.02 12.85
CA PRO A 239 -17.95 -10.66 13.81
C PRO A 239 -17.19 -11.81 13.14
N ASP A 240 -17.81 -12.39 12.10
CA ASP A 240 -17.33 -13.50 11.29
C ASP A 240 -16.72 -13.01 9.97
N PHE A 241 -16.08 -11.83 9.95
CA PHE A 241 -15.47 -11.23 8.75
C PHE A 241 -14.59 -12.20 7.94
N TRP A 242 -13.93 -13.16 8.61
CA TRP A 242 -13.11 -14.20 8.00
C TRP A 242 -13.82 -15.58 7.87
N GLY A 243 -15.04 -15.73 8.41
CA GLY A 243 -15.75 -17.01 8.55
C GLY A 243 -14.98 -18.01 9.42
N ASP A 244 -15.20 -19.31 9.19
CA ASP A 244 -14.46 -20.40 9.84
C ASP A 244 -12.96 -20.42 9.49
N TYR A 245 -12.52 -19.58 8.55
CA TYR A 245 -11.17 -19.57 8.03
C TYR A 245 -10.33 -18.43 8.60
N ASN A 246 -9.48 -18.75 9.57
CA ASN A 246 -8.26 -18.04 9.97
C ASN A 246 -8.35 -16.50 10.08
N ILE A 247 -8.65 -16.03 11.29
CA ILE A 247 -8.37 -14.65 11.72
C ILE A 247 -6.90 -14.33 11.42
N ILE A 248 -6.64 -13.37 10.53
CA ILE A 248 -5.28 -12.89 10.28
C ILE A 248 -4.85 -12.03 11.47
N GLU A 249 -3.82 -12.46 12.20
CA GLU A 249 -3.22 -11.67 13.28
C GLU A 249 -2.87 -10.25 12.79
N PRO A 250 -3.22 -9.20 13.56
CA PRO A 250 -2.94 -7.81 13.19
C PRO A 250 -1.48 -7.49 12.87
N GLU A 251 -0.54 -8.26 13.42
CA GLU A 251 0.91 -8.00 13.31
C GLU A 251 1.59 -8.73 12.16
N LYS A 252 0.91 -9.69 11.51
CA LYS A 252 1.43 -10.42 10.35
C LYS A 252 1.09 -9.67 9.07
N SER A 253 2.01 -9.65 8.10
CA SER A 253 1.72 -9.11 6.76
C SER A 253 0.58 -9.90 6.11
N ILE A 254 -0.30 -9.21 5.38
CA ILE A 254 -1.41 -9.85 4.65
C ILE A 254 -0.85 -10.93 3.71
N GLU A 255 0.27 -10.64 3.03
CA GLU A 255 0.89 -11.58 2.10
C GLU A 255 1.26 -12.91 2.79
N ASN A 256 1.92 -12.85 3.96
CA ASN A 256 2.31 -14.04 4.69
C ASN A 256 1.10 -14.81 5.21
N ALA A 257 0.05 -14.10 5.62
CA ALA A 257 -1.19 -14.70 6.05
C ALA A 257 -1.93 -15.41 4.91
N ILE A 258 -2.03 -14.79 3.73
CA ILE A 258 -2.62 -15.39 2.54
C ILE A 258 -1.80 -16.61 2.11
N LYS A 259 -0.46 -16.52 2.07
CA LYS A 259 0.40 -17.67 1.76
C LYS A 259 0.16 -18.83 2.71
N LYS A 260 -0.04 -18.56 4.01
CA LYS A 260 -0.37 -19.59 5.01
C LYS A 260 -1.74 -20.21 4.75
N ILE A 261 -2.76 -19.39 4.50
CA ILE A 261 -4.13 -19.85 4.20
C ILE A 261 -4.15 -20.70 2.92
N GLN A 262 -3.50 -20.25 1.84
CA GLN A 262 -3.40 -21.00 0.59
C GLN A 262 -2.68 -22.35 0.78
N ARG A 263 -1.62 -22.40 1.59
CA ARG A 263 -0.95 -23.66 1.94
C ARG A 263 -1.87 -24.61 2.71
N GLN A 264 -2.67 -24.11 3.65
CA GLN A 264 -3.64 -24.93 4.39
C GLN A 264 -4.76 -25.43 3.48
N LEU A 265 -5.31 -24.59 2.60
CA LEU A 265 -6.33 -24.99 1.62
C LEU A 265 -5.80 -26.05 0.64
N LYS A 266 -4.54 -25.96 0.22
CA LYS A 266 -3.89 -27.00 -0.60
C LYS A 266 -3.77 -28.33 0.14
N ARG A 267 -3.42 -28.30 1.43
CA ARG A 267 -3.32 -29.51 2.28
C ARG A 267 -4.69 -30.17 2.54
N VAL A 268 -5.72 -29.37 2.82
CA VAL A 268 -7.09 -29.89 2.99
C VAL A 268 -7.59 -30.52 1.70
N LYS A 269 -7.32 -29.91 0.53
CA LYS A 269 -7.65 -30.49 -0.77
C LYS A 269 -6.88 -31.77 -1.09
N SER A 270 -5.63 -31.90 -0.64
CA SER A 270 -4.86 -33.15 -0.81
C SER A 270 -5.34 -34.27 0.13
N ASP A 271 -5.71 -33.94 1.36
CA ASP A 271 -6.20 -34.93 2.33
C ASP A 271 -7.63 -35.41 2.00
N SER A 272 -8.47 -34.58 1.36
CA SER A 272 -9.77 -34.99 0.83
C SER A 272 -9.69 -35.85 -0.44
N GLY A 273 -8.49 -36.05 -1.00
CA GLY A 273 -8.25 -36.82 -2.23
C GLY A 273 -7.76 -38.25 -2.01
N THR A 274 -7.56 -38.68 -0.76
CA THR A 274 -6.96 -40.00 -0.44
C THR A 274 -7.81 -40.81 0.54
N SER A 275 -9.09 -40.96 0.24
CA SER A 275 -9.93 -42.00 0.85
C SER A 275 -10.79 -42.70 -0.20
N LYS A 276 -10.22 -43.77 -0.77
CA LYS A 276 -10.81 -45.13 -0.89
C LYS A 276 -9.86 -46.02 -1.72
N PRO A 277 -9.82 -47.35 -1.48
CA PRO A 277 -10.95 -48.24 -1.18
C PRO A 277 -11.34 -48.34 0.30
#